data_AF-K1J1C4-F1
#
_entry.id   AF-K1J1C4-F1
#
_cell.length_a   1.000
_cell.length_b   1.000
_cell.length_c   1.000
_cell.angle_alpha   90.00
_cell.angle_beta   90.00
_cell.angle_gamma   90.00
#
_symmetry.space_group_name_H-M   'P 1'
#
loop_
_entity.id
_entity.type
_entity.pdbx_description
1 polymer ?
#
loop_
_entity_poly.entity_id
_entity_poly.type
_entity_poly.pdbx_seq_one_letter_code
_entity_poly.pdbx_strand_id
1 'polypeptide(L)'
;MFTIDTLLTQHFPRLLGYPLLTPLLKRLLGWLLNERAFADFAARYPHLRGLDFVEQALTQLDFDYRVSEAQLEHIPASGRVILVANHPIGSLDGLALLQLLGRIRPDVKIVANQLLAQLAPLRPLLLPVDNMAGKTDRQAILAMNEHLAHEGALVIFPAGEVSRLGLKGVKDGPWQAGFIKLAQRTHTPLVPIHLGGRNSLWFYLAS
;
A
#
# COMPACT_ATOMS: atom_id res chain seq x y z
N MET A 1 -15.84 8.49 2.36
CA MET A 1 -16.48 7.20 2.02
C MET A 1 -15.98 6.84 0.63
N PHE A 2 -15.39 5.66 0.46
CA PHE A 2 -14.93 5.19 -0.84
C PHE A 2 -16.18 4.89 -1.67
N THR A 3 -16.46 5.68 -2.70
CA THR A 3 -17.56 5.41 -3.63
C THR A 3 -16.99 5.27 -5.02
N ILE A 4 -17.45 4.28 -5.78
CA ILE A 4 -17.02 4.04 -7.17
C ILE A 4 -17.22 5.30 -8.02
N ASP A 5 -18.25 6.08 -7.71
CA ASP A 5 -18.51 7.38 -8.34
C ASP A 5 -17.34 8.35 -8.13
N THR A 6 -16.78 8.42 -6.93
CA THR A 6 -15.66 9.32 -6.62
C THR A 6 -14.40 8.89 -7.35
N LEU A 7 -14.15 7.58 -7.45
CA LEU A 7 -13.01 7.02 -8.17
C LEU A 7 -13.07 7.23 -9.68
N LEU A 8 -14.22 6.95 -10.30
CA LEU A 8 -14.43 7.13 -11.73
C LEU A 8 -14.30 8.61 -12.12
N THR A 9 -14.80 9.50 -11.27
CA THR A 9 -14.73 10.95 -11.51
C THR A 9 -13.30 11.48 -11.39
N GLN A 10 -12.51 10.99 -10.43
CA GLN A 10 -11.16 11.48 -10.19
C GLN A 10 -10.10 10.86 -11.10
N HIS A 11 -10.17 9.55 -11.39
CA HIS A 11 -9.09 8.84 -12.07
C HIS A 11 -9.42 8.41 -13.50
N PHE A 12 -10.70 8.33 -13.88
CA PHE A 12 -11.11 7.92 -15.23
C PHE A 12 -12.19 8.84 -15.84
N PRO A 13 -11.97 10.16 -15.92
CA PRO A 13 -12.99 11.11 -16.39
C PRO A 13 -13.42 10.86 -17.84
N ARG A 14 -12.59 10.22 -18.67
CA ARG A 14 -12.92 9.84 -20.05
C ARG A 14 -14.02 8.77 -20.13
N LEU A 15 -14.17 7.93 -19.12
CA LEU A 15 -15.22 6.89 -19.08
C LEU A 15 -16.60 7.47 -18.80
N LEU A 16 -16.68 8.66 -18.18
CA LEU A 16 -17.94 9.40 -17.98
C LEU A 16 -18.58 9.88 -19.29
N GLY A 17 -17.84 9.85 -20.42
CA GLY A 17 -18.34 10.21 -21.75
C GLY A 17 -19.21 9.15 -22.43
N TYR A 18 -19.34 7.95 -21.86
CA TYR A 18 -20.15 6.86 -22.41
C TYR A 18 -21.31 6.49 -21.45
N PRO A 19 -22.44 7.22 -21.48
CA PRO A 19 -23.54 7.06 -20.52
C PRO A 19 -24.23 5.69 -20.55
N LEU A 20 -24.09 4.95 -21.66
CA LEU A 20 -24.64 3.60 -21.81
C LEU A 20 -23.73 2.50 -21.21
N LEU A 21 -22.42 2.73 -21.15
CA LEU A 21 -21.43 1.75 -20.66
C LEU A 21 -21.08 1.94 -19.19
N THR A 22 -21.24 3.16 -18.67
CA THR A 22 -20.98 3.54 -17.28
C THR A 22 -21.74 2.71 -16.23
N PRO A 23 -23.05 2.41 -16.35
CA PRO A 23 -23.75 1.63 -15.32
C PRO A 23 -23.30 0.16 -15.27
N LEU A 24 -22.93 -0.41 -16.42
CA LEU A 24 -22.39 -1.77 -16.50
C LEU A 24 -20.97 -1.81 -15.91
N LEU A 25 -20.11 -0.86 -16.29
CA LEU A 25 -18.76 -0.72 -15.73
C LEU A 25 -18.79 -0.45 -14.22
N LYS A 26 -19.73 0.37 -13.72
CA LYS A 26 -19.93 0.62 -12.28
C LYS A 26 -20.34 -0.65 -11.54
N ARG A 27 -21.27 -1.44 -12.08
CA ARG A 27 -21.64 -2.75 -11.49
C ARG A 27 -20.45 -3.70 -11.48
N LEU A 28 -19.66 -3.72 -12.54
CA LEU A 28 -18.48 -4.57 -12.65
C LEU A 28 -17.38 -4.12 -11.68
N LEU A 29 -17.05 -2.84 -11.63
CA LEU A 29 -16.10 -2.26 -10.66
C LEU A 29 -16.58 -2.46 -9.22
N GLY A 30 -17.87 -2.30 -8.94
CA GLY A 30 -18.41 -2.47 -7.58
C GLY A 30 -18.47 -3.91 -7.12
N TRP A 31 -18.65 -4.84 -8.06
CA TRP A 31 -18.49 -6.26 -7.83
C TRP A 31 -17.01 -6.63 -7.63
N LEU A 32 -16.10 -6.04 -8.42
CA LEU A 32 -14.66 -6.34 -8.42
C LEU A 32 -13.91 -5.68 -7.24
N LEU A 33 -14.36 -4.50 -6.80
CA LEU A 33 -13.85 -3.76 -5.63
C LEU A 33 -14.62 -4.11 -4.34
N ASN A 34 -15.63 -4.97 -4.43
CA ASN A 34 -16.49 -5.43 -3.33
C ASN A 34 -16.88 -4.30 -2.34
N GLU A 35 -17.37 -3.19 -2.89
CA GLU A 35 -17.70 -1.96 -2.16
C GLU A 35 -18.68 -2.23 -1.00
N ARG A 36 -19.57 -3.22 -1.15
CA ARG A 36 -20.50 -3.67 -0.11
C ARG A 36 -19.78 -4.32 1.07
N ALA A 37 -18.81 -5.21 0.83
CA ALA A 37 -18.03 -5.79 1.92
C ALA A 37 -17.22 -4.73 2.66
N PHE A 38 -16.68 -3.72 1.95
CA PHE A 38 -15.98 -2.61 2.59
C PHE A 38 -16.94 -1.70 3.40
N ALA A 39 -18.12 -1.40 2.87
CA ALA A 39 -19.14 -0.63 3.57
C ALA A 39 -19.67 -1.37 4.81
N ASP A 40 -19.93 -2.67 4.69
CA ASP A 40 -20.36 -3.52 5.80
C ASP A 40 -19.26 -3.68 6.85
N PHE A 41 -18.00 -3.74 6.44
CA PHE A 41 -16.85 -3.73 7.35
C PHE A 41 -16.76 -2.40 8.10
N ALA A 42 -16.84 -1.27 7.38
CA ALA A 42 -16.79 0.06 7.99
C ALA A 42 -17.96 0.31 8.94
N ALA A 43 -19.14 -0.24 8.64
CA ALA A 43 -20.32 -0.19 9.50
C ALA A 43 -20.18 -1.08 10.75
N ARG A 44 -19.57 -2.26 10.63
CA ARG A 44 -19.32 -3.19 11.75
C ARG A 44 -18.20 -2.70 12.67
N TYR A 45 -17.19 -2.02 12.13
CA TYR A 45 -16.00 -1.58 12.85
C TYR A 45 -15.73 -0.06 12.72
N PRO A 46 -16.68 0.81 13.09
CA PRO A 46 -16.57 2.25 12.83
C PRO A 46 -15.44 2.93 13.63
N HIS A 47 -15.05 2.33 14.75
CA HIS A 47 -14.05 2.84 15.70
C HIS A 47 -12.62 2.39 15.39
N LEU A 48 -12.41 1.37 14.56
CA LEU A 48 -11.06 0.88 14.25
C LEU A 48 -10.31 1.88 13.37
N ARG A 49 -9.04 2.13 13.72
CA ARG A 49 -8.13 3.04 13.04
C ARG A 49 -6.72 2.47 13.07
N GLY A 50 -5.88 2.88 12.13
CA GLY A 50 -4.47 2.50 12.09
C GLY A 50 -4.28 0.98 12.09
N LEU A 51 -3.42 0.48 12.98
CA LEU A 51 -3.03 -0.93 13.02
C LEU A 51 -4.19 -1.85 13.40
N ASP A 52 -5.10 -1.42 14.26
CA ASP A 52 -6.27 -2.23 14.64
C ASP A 52 -7.21 -2.46 13.44
N PHE A 53 -7.33 -1.46 12.57
CA PHE A 53 -8.07 -1.61 11.32
C PHE A 53 -7.38 -2.62 10.39
N VAL A 54 -6.05 -2.53 10.28
CA VAL A 54 -5.25 -3.44 9.43
C VAL A 54 -5.41 -4.89 9.91
N GLU A 55 -5.27 -5.14 11.21
CA GLU A 55 -5.43 -6.46 11.80
C GLU A 55 -6.82 -7.03 11.53
N GLN A 56 -7.87 -6.27 11.83
CA GLN A 56 -9.25 -6.72 11.59
C GLN A 56 -9.55 -6.94 10.10
N ALA A 57 -8.98 -6.12 9.22
CA ALA A 57 -9.13 -6.29 7.77
C ALA A 57 -8.49 -7.60 7.29
N LEU A 58 -7.27 -7.92 7.74
CA LEU A 58 -6.60 -9.18 7.39
C LEU A 58 -7.35 -10.40 7.93
N THR A 59 -7.89 -10.33 9.14
CA THR A 59 -8.74 -11.40 9.70
C THR A 59 -10.01 -11.63 8.87
N GLN A 60 -10.68 -10.57 8.41
CA GLN A 60 -11.88 -10.71 7.56
C GLN A 60 -11.56 -11.26 6.17
N LEU A 61 -10.34 -11.05 5.69
CA LEU A 61 -9.87 -11.55 4.40
C LEU A 61 -9.30 -12.97 4.51
N ASP A 62 -9.30 -13.57 5.70
CA ASP A 62 -8.68 -14.88 5.99
C ASP A 62 -7.22 -14.94 5.47
N PHE A 63 -6.50 -13.83 5.68
CA PHE A 63 -5.14 -13.66 5.19
C PHE A 63 -4.13 -13.85 6.33
N ASP A 64 -3.15 -14.72 6.10
CA ASP A 64 -2.07 -15.00 7.03
C ASP A 64 -0.71 -14.95 6.30
N TYR A 65 0.35 -14.68 7.06
CA TYR A 65 1.72 -14.65 6.56
C TYR A 65 2.66 -15.36 7.53
N ARG A 66 3.80 -15.81 7.00
CA ARG A 66 4.85 -16.46 7.80
C ARG A 66 6.16 -15.75 7.63
N VAL A 67 6.83 -15.52 8.74
CA VAL A 67 8.16 -14.92 8.80
C VAL A 67 8.98 -15.68 9.84
N SER A 68 10.29 -15.77 9.62
CA SER A 68 11.21 -16.34 10.59
C SER A 68 11.53 -15.31 11.66
N GLU A 69 11.48 -15.70 12.94
CA GLU A 69 11.87 -14.85 14.08
C GLU A 69 13.29 -14.28 13.90
N ALA A 70 14.23 -15.11 13.45
CA ALA A 70 15.60 -14.67 13.17
C ALA A 70 15.69 -13.60 12.07
N GLN A 71 14.71 -13.52 11.16
CA GLN A 71 14.64 -12.44 10.18
C GLN A 71 14.08 -11.15 10.79
N LEU A 72 13.19 -11.25 11.79
CA LEU A 72 12.63 -10.08 12.48
C LEU A 72 13.65 -9.33 13.31
N GLU A 73 14.67 -10.02 13.83
CA GLU A 73 15.78 -9.40 14.57
C GLU A 73 16.57 -8.38 13.73
N HIS A 74 16.50 -8.44 12.39
CA HIS A 74 17.12 -7.45 11.53
C HIS A 74 16.36 -6.12 11.43
N ILE A 75 15.12 -6.06 11.95
CA ILE A 75 14.31 -4.84 11.94
C ILE A 75 14.65 -4.02 13.19
N PRO A 76 15.20 -2.80 13.05
CA PRO A 76 15.51 -1.96 14.20
C PRO A 76 14.25 -1.58 14.97
N ALA A 77 14.22 -1.91 16.26
CA ALA A 77 13.11 -1.56 17.17
C ALA A 77 12.98 -0.05 17.43
N SER A 78 14.02 0.74 17.15
CA SER A 78 14.03 2.20 17.28
C SER A 78 15.00 2.83 16.29
N GLY A 79 14.89 4.14 16.12
CA GLY A 79 15.72 4.89 15.18
C GLY A 79 15.11 4.92 13.77
N ARG A 80 15.48 5.94 12.99
CA ARG A 80 15.04 6.06 11.60
C ARG A 80 15.43 4.83 10.81
N VAL A 81 14.50 4.31 10.01
CA VAL A 81 14.77 3.20 9.10
C VAL A 81 13.88 3.32 7.86
N ILE A 82 14.45 3.05 6.70
CA ILE A 82 13.68 2.88 5.46
C ILE A 82 13.67 1.39 5.14
N LEU A 83 12.48 0.79 5.21
CA LEU A 83 12.22 -0.58 4.82
C LEU A 83 11.80 -0.60 3.35
N VAL A 84 12.49 -1.41 2.55
CA VAL A 84 12.28 -1.45 1.11
C VAL A 84 11.83 -2.84 0.70
N ALA A 85 10.66 -2.95 0.10
CA ALA A 85 10.07 -4.24 -0.23
C ALA A 85 9.65 -4.36 -1.70
N ASN A 86 9.62 -5.59 -2.21
CA ASN A 86 8.90 -5.91 -3.44
C ASN A 86 7.38 -6.00 -3.19
N HIS A 87 6.55 -5.96 -4.25
CA HIS A 87 5.10 -5.83 -4.10
C HIS A 87 4.29 -6.86 -4.92
N PRO A 88 4.39 -8.17 -4.61
CA PRO A 88 3.86 -9.26 -5.46
C PRO A 88 2.34 -9.35 -5.57
N ILE A 89 1.63 -9.03 -4.49
CA ILE A 89 0.19 -9.24 -4.34
C ILE A 89 -0.57 -7.92 -4.52
N GLY A 90 0.02 -6.80 -4.10
CA GLY A 90 -0.60 -5.48 -4.10
C GLY A 90 -1.01 -5.06 -2.68
N SER A 91 -2.16 -4.44 -2.50
CA SER A 91 -2.56 -3.82 -1.22
C SER A 91 -2.44 -4.74 0.01
N LEU A 92 -2.63 -6.06 -0.14
CA LEU A 92 -2.43 -7.04 0.94
C LEU A 92 -0.99 -7.10 1.45
N ASP A 93 0.01 -6.94 0.58
CA ASP A 93 1.42 -6.86 0.98
C ASP A 93 1.66 -5.69 1.94
N GLY A 94 1.05 -4.53 1.62
CA GLY A 94 1.14 -3.33 2.44
C GLY A 94 0.48 -3.53 3.80
N LEU A 95 -0.71 -4.15 3.83
CA LEU A 95 -1.42 -4.46 5.07
C LEU A 95 -0.65 -5.48 5.92
N ALA A 96 -0.13 -6.54 5.30
CA ALA A 96 0.65 -7.56 5.99
C ALA A 96 1.93 -6.97 6.59
N LEU A 97 2.65 -6.14 5.82
CA LEU A 97 3.82 -5.42 6.33
C LEU A 97 3.46 -4.47 7.47
N LEU A 98 2.36 -3.72 7.36
CA LEU A 98 1.92 -2.83 8.44
C LEU A 98 1.58 -3.62 9.71
N GLN A 99 0.89 -4.76 9.61
CA GLN A 99 0.59 -5.60 10.77
C GLN A 99 1.87 -6.17 11.38
N LEU A 100 2.78 -6.70 10.55
CA LEU A 100 4.02 -7.31 11.01
C LEU A 100 4.92 -6.27 11.68
N LEU A 101 5.19 -5.17 10.98
CA LEU A 101 6.06 -4.11 11.45
C LEU A 101 5.44 -3.35 12.60
N GLY A 102 4.11 -3.18 12.63
CA GLY A 102 3.40 -2.50 13.72
C GLY A 102 3.62 -3.14 15.09
N ARG A 103 3.90 -4.45 15.14
CA ARG A 103 4.25 -5.17 16.38
C ARG A 103 5.62 -4.76 16.95
N ILE A 104 6.55 -4.35 16.07
CA ILE A 104 7.92 -3.96 16.43
C ILE A 104 8.06 -2.42 16.48
N ARG A 105 7.37 -1.74 15.57
CA ARG A 105 7.43 -0.31 15.23
C ARG A 105 6.02 0.25 15.07
N PRO A 106 5.36 0.68 16.16
CA PRO A 106 4.03 1.30 16.10
C PRO A 106 4.00 2.60 15.29
N ASP A 107 5.17 3.21 15.08
CA ASP A 107 5.40 4.42 14.29
C ASP A 107 5.55 4.16 12.79
N VAL A 108 5.38 2.92 12.34
CA VAL A 108 5.53 2.55 10.93
C VAL A 108 4.55 3.33 10.04
N LYS A 109 5.07 3.92 8.97
CA LYS A 109 4.27 4.49 7.89
C LYS A 109 4.70 3.91 6.56
N ILE A 110 3.74 3.75 5.66
CA ILE A 110 3.96 3.24 4.31
C ILE A 110 3.67 4.32 3.27
N VAL A 111 4.56 4.41 2.28
CA VAL A 111 4.36 5.29 1.13
C VAL A 111 3.37 4.61 0.19
N ALA A 112 2.22 5.25 -0.01
CA ALA A 112 1.12 4.70 -0.78
C ALA A 112 0.49 5.74 -1.70
N ASN A 113 -0.21 5.28 -2.73
CA ASN A 113 -0.92 6.16 -3.64
C ASN A 113 -2.09 6.89 -2.95
N GLN A 114 -2.56 7.96 -3.59
CA GLN A 114 -3.70 8.74 -3.10
C GLN A 114 -4.97 7.91 -2.92
N LEU A 115 -5.16 6.84 -3.70
CA LEU A 115 -6.31 5.95 -3.59
C LEU A 115 -6.39 5.28 -2.21
N LEU A 116 -5.29 4.71 -1.73
CA LEU A 116 -5.24 4.13 -0.38
C LEU A 116 -5.38 5.22 0.69
N ALA A 117 -4.87 6.43 0.46
CA ALA A 117 -5.01 7.55 1.37
C ALA A 117 -6.46 8.04 1.56
N GLN A 118 -7.37 7.71 0.63
CA GLN A 118 -8.80 8.00 0.79
C GLN A 118 -9.48 7.08 1.82
N LEU A 119 -8.82 5.99 2.22
CA LEU A 119 -9.29 5.11 3.29
C LEU A 119 -8.98 5.78 4.63
N ALA A 120 -9.97 6.54 5.13
CA ALA A 120 -9.86 7.30 6.37
C ALA A 120 -9.28 6.50 7.56
N PRO A 121 -9.59 5.20 7.76
CA PRO A 121 -9.00 4.42 8.85
C PRO A 121 -7.49 4.19 8.74
N LEU A 122 -6.95 4.12 7.51
CA LEU A 122 -5.53 3.88 7.26
C LEU A 122 -4.69 5.14 7.25
N ARG A 123 -5.32 6.32 7.13
CA ARG A 123 -4.63 7.62 7.02
C ARG A 123 -3.46 7.84 7.99
N PRO A 124 -3.52 7.42 9.28
CA PRO A 124 -2.37 7.59 10.20
C PRO A 124 -1.10 6.84 9.78
N LEU A 125 -1.27 5.73 9.04
CA LEU A 125 -0.18 4.84 8.59
C LEU A 125 0.31 5.16 7.18
N LEU A 126 -0.33 6.10 6.48
CA LEU A 126 -0.05 6.36 5.07
C LEU A 126 0.66 7.70 4.88
N LEU A 127 1.71 7.69 4.07
CA LEU A 127 2.27 8.89 3.47
C LEU A 127 1.88 8.92 1.99
N PRO A 128 0.90 9.76 1.60
CA PRO A 128 0.41 9.78 0.24
C PRO A 128 1.47 10.30 -0.73
N VAL A 129 1.68 9.58 -1.82
CA VAL A 129 2.43 10.03 -2.99
C VAL A 129 1.55 10.04 -4.22
N ASP A 130 1.76 11.03 -5.09
CA ASP A 130 1.18 11.04 -6.42
C ASP A 130 2.13 10.33 -7.39
N ASN A 131 1.75 9.13 -7.83
CA ASN A 131 2.48 8.35 -8.82
C ASN A 131 2.00 8.62 -10.26
N MET A 132 0.95 9.41 -10.46
CA MET A 132 0.33 9.59 -11.79
C MET A 132 1.07 10.61 -12.68
N ALA A 133 1.86 11.51 -12.10
CA ALA A 133 2.56 12.58 -12.83
C ALA A 133 4.06 12.32 -13.07
N GLY A 134 4.60 11.17 -12.68
CA GLY A 134 6.03 10.84 -12.83
C GLY A 134 6.99 11.70 -11.97
N LYS A 135 6.46 12.51 -11.05
CA LYS A 135 7.21 13.29 -10.06
C LYS A 135 6.59 13.10 -8.69
N THR A 136 7.38 12.63 -7.73
CA THR A 136 6.97 12.59 -6.32
C THR A 136 6.67 14.01 -5.85
N ASP A 137 5.47 14.22 -5.31
CA ASP A 137 5.04 15.50 -4.76
C ASP A 137 6.05 16.00 -3.70
N ARG A 138 6.38 17.30 -3.77
CA ARG A 138 7.25 17.96 -2.81
C ARG A 138 6.70 17.81 -1.38
N GLN A 139 5.38 17.84 -1.22
CA GLN A 139 4.75 17.64 0.08
C GLN A 139 5.03 16.24 0.65
N ALA A 140 4.95 15.20 -0.19
CA ALA A 140 5.26 13.84 0.22
C ALA A 140 6.73 13.69 0.62
N ILE A 141 7.64 14.32 -0.13
CA ILE A 141 9.07 14.33 0.22
C ILE A 141 9.31 15.01 1.57
N LEU A 142 8.63 16.12 1.85
CA LEU A 142 8.72 16.81 3.14
C LEU A 142 8.20 15.93 4.28
N ALA A 143 7.03 15.33 4.11
CA ALA A 143 6.43 14.45 5.12
C ALA A 143 7.31 13.21 5.40
N MET A 144 7.95 12.64 4.37
CA MET A 144 8.92 11.56 4.55
C MET A 144 10.15 12.01 5.35
N ASN A 145 10.72 13.20 5.07
CA ASN A 145 11.86 13.70 5.86
C ASN A 145 11.46 13.96 7.31
N GLU A 146 10.29 14.56 7.52
CA GLU A 146 9.80 14.86 8.86
C GLU A 146 9.62 13.57 9.65
N HIS A 147 9.01 12.54 9.06
CA HIS A 147 8.86 11.23 9.71
C HIS A 147 10.21 10.61 10.06
N LEU A 148 11.18 10.65 9.14
CA LEU A 148 12.53 10.14 9.37
C LEU A 148 13.37 10.99 10.35
N ALA A 149 13.09 12.29 10.46
CA ALA A 149 13.72 13.17 11.44
C ALA A 149 13.22 12.86 12.87
N HIS A 150 11.97 12.40 13.00
CA HIS A 150 11.40 11.89 14.25
C HIS A 150 11.76 10.42 14.51
N GLU A 151 12.85 9.92 13.92
CA GLU A 151 13.32 8.54 14.08
C GLU A 151 12.31 7.47 13.61
N GLY A 152 11.39 7.85 12.71
CA GLY A 152 10.30 7.02 12.25
C GLY A 152 10.71 5.86 11.32
N ALA A 153 9.92 4.78 11.32
CA ALA A 153 10.02 3.70 10.34
C ALA A 153 9.20 4.01 9.08
N LEU A 154 9.83 3.92 7.91
CA LEU A 154 9.21 4.22 6.62
C LEU A 154 9.29 3.03 5.66
N VAL A 155 8.16 2.53 5.18
CA VAL A 155 8.08 1.46 4.18
C VAL A 155 7.89 2.07 2.79
N ILE A 156 8.70 1.61 1.82
CA ILE A 156 8.63 2.04 0.42
C ILE A 156 8.63 0.82 -0.50
N PHE A 157 7.70 0.81 -1.46
CA PHE A 157 7.69 -0.11 -2.60
C PHE A 157 8.31 0.60 -3.82
N PRO A 158 9.58 0.37 -4.18
CA PRO A 158 10.30 1.19 -5.16
C PRO A 158 9.81 1.07 -6.60
N ALA A 159 9.12 -0.02 -6.94
CA ALA A 159 8.54 -0.20 -8.26
C ALA A 159 7.39 0.78 -8.50
N GLY A 160 6.69 1.23 -7.43
CA GLY A 160 5.53 2.11 -7.54
C GLY A 160 4.28 1.45 -8.16
N GLU A 161 4.38 0.17 -8.52
CA GLU A 161 3.34 -0.68 -9.08
C GLU A 161 3.40 -2.09 -8.46
N VAL A 162 2.33 -2.87 -8.60
CA VAL A 162 2.29 -4.28 -8.20
C VAL A 162 3.19 -5.09 -9.12
N SER A 163 3.90 -6.10 -8.59
CA SER A 163 4.71 -7.01 -9.40
C SER A 163 3.87 -7.65 -10.49
N ARG A 164 4.48 -7.84 -11.66
CA ARG A 164 3.85 -8.49 -12.81
C ARG A 164 4.33 -9.93 -12.95
N LEU A 165 3.47 -10.80 -13.48
CA LEU A 165 3.87 -12.17 -13.81
C LEU A 165 4.69 -12.16 -15.10
N GLY A 166 5.92 -12.65 -15.01
CA GLY A 166 6.78 -12.89 -16.16
C GLY A 166 7.16 -14.37 -16.30
N LEU A 167 7.86 -14.68 -17.39
CA LEU A 167 8.39 -16.03 -17.69
C LEU A 167 9.30 -16.62 -16.58
N LYS A 168 9.82 -15.78 -15.68
CA LYS A 168 10.69 -16.16 -14.54
C LYS A 168 9.99 -16.03 -13.18
N GLY A 169 8.65 -15.98 -13.15
CA GLY A 169 7.85 -15.79 -11.94
C GLY A 169 7.38 -14.35 -11.74
N VAL A 170 6.82 -14.08 -10.56
CA VAL A 170 6.28 -12.77 -10.14
C VAL A 170 7.44 -11.87 -9.75
N LYS A 171 7.63 -10.76 -10.46
CA LYS A 171 8.72 -9.81 -10.20
C LYS A 171 8.25 -8.38 -10.35
N ASP A 172 8.83 -7.52 -9.53
CA ASP A 172 8.70 -6.09 -9.70
C ASP A 172 9.30 -5.64 -11.04
N GLY A 173 8.76 -4.55 -11.56
CA GLY A 173 9.44 -3.76 -12.59
C GLY A 173 10.71 -3.08 -12.05
N PRO A 174 11.37 -2.26 -12.88
CA PRO A 174 12.55 -1.51 -12.47
C PRO A 174 12.29 -0.64 -11.25
N TRP A 175 13.10 -0.82 -10.21
CA TRP A 175 13.00 -0.02 -8.99
C TRP A 175 13.47 1.42 -9.23
N GLN A 176 12.70 2.39 -8.73
CA GLN A 176 13.08 3.79 -8.79
C GLN A 176 14.10 4.13 -7.70
N ALA A 177 15.19 4.82 -8.04
CA ALA A 177 16.26 5.16 -7.10
C ALA A 177 15.91 6.29 -6.10
N GLY A 178 14.66 6.76 -6.06
CA GLY A 178 14.23 7.87 -5.20
C GLY A 178 14.46 7.59 -3.71
N PHE A 179 14.21 6.36 -3.26
CA PHE A 179 14.43 5.95 -1.87
C PHE A 179 15.92 5.98 -1.47
N ILE A 180 16.83 5.72 -2.42
CA ILE A 180 18.28 5.77 -2.17
C ILE A 180 18.71 7.22 -1.92
N LYS A 181 18.24 8.15 -2.74
CA LYS A 181 18.51 9.59 -2.56
C LYS A 181 17.96 10.10 -1.23
N LEU A 182 16.77 9.64 -0.84
CA LEU A 182 16.16 9.95 0.45
C LEU A 182 17.06 9.44 1.59
N ALA A 183 17.39 8.14 1.59
CA ALA A 183 18.23 7.50 2.59
C ALA A 183 19.60 8.17 2.75
N GLN A 184 20.24 8.53 1.63
CA GLN A 184 21.50 9.26 1.63
C GLN A 184 21.36 10.65 2.27
N ARG A 185 20.32 11.40 1.91
CA ARG A 185 20.09 12.75 2.45
C ARG A 185 19.78 12.74 3.94
N THR A 186 19.01 11.76 4.40
CA THR A 186 18.58 11.67 5.80
C THR A 186 19.51 10.81 6.67
N HIS A 187 20.59 10.27 6.08
CA HIS A 187 21.48 9.29 6.73
C HIS A 187 20.70 8.15 7.39
N THR A 188 19.67 7.64 6.69
CA THR A 188 18.80 6.59 7.20
C THR A 188 19.28 5.22 6.72
N PRO A 189 19.41 4.22 7.61
CA PRO A 189 19.69 2.85 7.21
C PRO A 189 18.57 2.26 6.35
N LEU A 190 18.96 1.40 5.41
CA LEU A 190 18.05 0.68 4.53
C LEU A 190 17.95 -0.78 4.96
N VAL A 191 16.73 -1.28 5.13
CA VAL A 191 16.45 -2.69 5.41
C VAL A 191 15.64 -3.26 4.24
N PRO A 192 16.24 -4.13 3.40
CA PRO A 192 15.49 -4.80 2.35
C PRO A 192 14.60 -5.90 2.95
N ILE A 193 13.35 -5.97 2.48
CA ILE A 193 12.41 -7.04 2.81
C ILE A 193 12.01 -7.72 1.50
N HIS A 194 12.02 -9.05 1.52
CA HIS A 194 11.47 -9.84 0.43
C HIS A 194 10.10 -10.40 0.82
N LEU A 195 9.08 -10.03 0.06
CA LEU A 195 7.75 -10.62 0.15
C LEU A 195 7.65 -11.79 -0.82
N GLY A 196 7.47 -12.98 -0.25
CA GLY A 196 7.20 -14.21 -0.99
C GLY A 196 5.69 -14.44 -1.09
N GLY A 197 5.14 -14.34 -2.29
CA GLY A 197 3.72 -14.56 -2.55
C GLY A 197 3.42 -14.63 -4.04
N ARG A 198 2.31 -15.28 -4.42
CA ARG A 198 1.78 -15.27 -5.79
C ARG A 198 0.26 -15.09 -5.74
N ASN A 199 -0.27 -14.23 -6.60
CA ASN A 199 -1.70 -14.15 -6.84
C ASN A 199 -2.18 -15.36 -7.66
N SER A 200 -3.50 -15.55 -7.73
CA SER A 200 -4.10 -16.55 -8.62
C SER A 200 -3.78 -16.22 -10.09
N LEU A 201 -3.69 -17.26 -10.93
CA LEU A 201 -3.37 -17.11 -12.38
C LEU A 201 -4.31 -16.12 -13.09
N TRP A 202 -5.57 -16.05 -12.68
CA TRP A 202 -6.57 -15.13 -13.24
C TRP A 202 -6.26 -13.65 -12.99
N PHE A 203 -5.66 -13.29 -11.84
CA PHE A 203 -5.23 -11.92 -11.56
C PHE A 203 -4.18 -11.45 -12.57
N TYR A 204 -3.26 -12.34 -12.95
CA TYR A 204 -2.18 -12.05 -13.89
C TYR A 204 -2.63 -12.01 -15.35
N LEU A 205 -3.75 -12.65 -15.70
CA LEU A 205 -4.32 -12.57 -17.05
C LEU A 205 -5.16 -11.29 -17.27
N ALA A 206 -5.59 -10.63 -16.18
CA ALA A 206 -6.46 -9.46 -16.20
C ALA A 206 -5.73 -8.12 -15.91
N SER A 207 -4.45 -8.16 -15.56
CA SER A 207 -3.59 -6.99 -15.26
C SER A 207 -2.53 -6.79 -16.33
#